data_AF-A0A4R1JX21-F1
#
_entry.id   AF-A0A4R1JX21-F1
#
_cell.length_a   1.000
_cell.length_b   1.000
_cell.length_c   1.000
_cell.angle_alpha   90.00
_cell.angle_beta   90.00
_cell.angle_gamma   90.00
#
_symmetry.space_group_name_H-M   'P 1'
#
loop_
_entity.id
_entity.type
_entity.pdbx_description
1 polymer ?
#
loop_
_entity_poly.entity_id
_entity_poly.type
_entity_poly.pdbx_seq_one_letter_code
_entity_poly.pdbx_strand_id
1 'polypeptide(L)'
;MENIDHPLSNWIPYKLVEKDNDVYFEWIYLGDLKYADPFFDETISKCRSHNYNSKRFKVVSSVDNLIDWSNELVSIELKSLVFHVSRCGSTMLSQSLASSSDNITISEAPLIDQILRSDNFGLDKKTTLLKAVILLLGQKRFPEQKNLIIKLDAWHIFNADYLRSIFPDIPFALLYRKPVEVLKSHQKMIGMHMVPNLLPPSVFGITSKEINEISFQQYSALVLEKYLQGFVNFYQRDQNVTLLNYNEGMRNVIENFVSFINVDYSPEELEKMYERLKKHSKNESLVFEGDSFKEEELQIDFTAVNEQYEKLGNTLIENLEA
;
A
#
# COMPACT_ATOMS: atom_id res chain seq x y z
N MET A 1 22.24 7.83 -17.27
CA MET A 1 21.17 7.34 -16.37
C MET A 1 21.88 6.91 -15.09
N GLU A 2 21.51 7.47 -13.93
CA GLU A 2 22.39 7.55 -12.74
C GLU A 2 22.91 6.21 -12.20
N ASN A 3 22.13 5.13 -12.35
CA ASN A 3 22.52 3.80 -11.88
C ASN A 3 23.00 2.85 -12.99
N ILE A 4 23.15 3.28 -14.25
CA ILE A 4 23.24 2.36 -15.40
C ILE A 4 24.46 1.43 -15.36
N ASP A 5 25.57 1.89 -14.77
CA ASP A 5 26.81 1.13 -14.66
C ASP A 5 26.91 0.31 -13.36
N HIS A 6 25.92 0.44 -12.46
CA HIS A 6 25.90 -0.29 -11.21
C HIS A 6 25.48 -1.76 -11.42
N PRO A 7 26.16 -2.76 -10.84
CA PRO A 7 25.80 -4.18 -11.02
C PRO A 7 24.37 -4.54 -10.58
N LEU A 8 23.81 -3.78 -9.64
CA LEU A 8 22.42 -3.92 -9.16
C LEU A 8 21.41 -3.01 -9.89
N SER A 9 21.80 -2.38 -11.00
CA SER A 9 20.86 -1.64 -11.84
C SER A 9 19.71 -2.55 -12.27
N ASN A 10 18.48 -2.11 -12.07
CA ASN A 10 17.24 -2.85 -12.34
C ASN A 10 17.02 -4.12 -11.50
N TRP A 11 17.87 -4.40 -10.51
CA TRP A 11 17.62 -5.46 -9.54
C TRP A 11 16.96 -4.87 -8.30
N ILE A 12 15.91 -5.53 -7.81
CA ILE A 12 15.27 -5.17 -6.55
C ILE A 12 15.12 -6.39 -5.62
N PRO A 13 15.15 -6.19 -4.30
CA PRO A 13 14.73 -7.22 -3.37
C PRO A 13 13.21 -7.31 -3.41
N TYR A 14 12.66 -8.52 -3.45
CA TYR A 14 11.20 -8.69 -3.56
C TYR A 14 10.63 -9.67 -2.53
N LYS A 15 11.48 -10.43 -1.85
CA LYS A 15 11.05 -11.47 -0.91
C LYS A 15 12.12 -11.76 0.15
N LEU A 16 11.69 -11.89 1.39
CA LEU A 16 12.46 -12.42 2.52
C LEU A 16 12.35 -13.94 2.55
N VAL A 17 13.49 -14.61 2.76
CA VAL A 17 13.57 -16.07 2.83
C VAL A 17 14.38 -16.47 4.06
N GLU A 18 13.84 -17.42 4.81
CA GLU A 18 14.50 -18.02 5.96
C GLU A 18 15.04 -19.39 5.56
N LYS A 19 16.32 -19.64 5.87
CA LYS A 19 16.98 -20.91 5.58
C LYS A 19 18.07 -21.17 6.61
N ASP A 20 18.07 -22.38 7.19
CA ASP A 20 19.11 -22.83 8.13
C ASP A 20 19.32 -21.86 9.32
N ASN A 21 18.24 -21.25 9.81
CA ASN A 21 18.19 -20.17 10.84
C ASN A 21 18.78 -18.83 10.42
N ASP A 22 19.17 -18.65 9.16
CA ASP A 22 19.59 -17.37 8.59
C ASP A 22 18.46 -16.74 7.76
N VAL A 23 18.52 -15.41 7.64
CA VAL A 23 17.60 -14.63 6.80
C VAL A 23 18.32 -14.06 5.59
N TYR A 24 17.72 -14.25 4.43
CA TYR A 24 18.19 -13.77 3.14
C TYR A 24 17.10 -12.99 2.42
N PHE A 25 17.51 -12.16 1.45
CA PHE A 25 16.62 -11.45 0.55
C PHE A 25 16.79 -11.99 -0.86
N GLU A 26 15.72 -12.50 -1.46
CA GLU A 26 15.69 -12.86 -2.88
C GLU A 26 15.51 -11.60 -3.74
N TRP A 27 16.26 -11.57 -4.83
CA TRP A 27 16.28 -10.47 -5.80
C TRP A 27 15.68 -10.88 -7.13
N ILE A 28 15.10 -9.90 -7.82
CA ILE A 28 14.54 -10.07 -9.16
C ILE A 28 14.94 -8.91 -10.06
N TYR A 29 15.28 -9.23 -11.31
CA TYR A 29 15.63 -8.25 -12.32
C TYR A 29 14.39 -7.74 -13.05
N LEU A 30 14.18 -6.44 -13.10
CA LEU A 30 13.01 -5.81 -13.71
C LEU A 30 13.22 -5.45 -15.20
N GLY A 31 14.45 -5.28 -15.66
CA GLY A 31 14.74 -4.85 -17.04
C GLY A 31 14.16 -3.46 -17.32
N ASP A 32 13.26 -3.35 -18.30
CA ASP A 32 12.54 -2.12 -18.64
C ASP A 32 11.12 -2.08 -18.07
N LEU A 33 10.71 -3.10 -17.29
CA LEU A 33 9.38 -3.14 -16.69
C LEU A 33 9.26 -2.09 -15.58
N LYS A 34 8.23 -1.25 -15.68
CA LYS A 34 7.80 -0.28 -14.67
C LYS A 34 6.82 -0.93 -13.69
N TYR A 35 6.66 -0.36 -12.50
CA TYR A 35 5.61 -0.73 -11.54
C TYR A 35 4.26 -0.16 -11.99
N ALA A 36 3.69 -0.74 -13.04
CA ALA A 36 2.44 -0.28 -13.64
C ALA A 36 1.25 -1.19 -13.30
N ASP A 37 1.47 -2.32 -12.62
CA ASP A 37 0.41 -3.27 -12.32
C ASP A 37 -0.38 -2.92 -11.05
N PRO A 38 -1.65 -3.35 -10.95
CA PRO A 38 -2.50 -3.14 -9.78
C PRO A 38 -1.88 -3.61 -8.45
N PHE A 39 -1.04 -4.66 -8.52
CA PHE A 39 -0.39 -5.29 -7.38
C PHE A 39 1.07 -5.61 -7.71
N PHE A 40 1.95 -5.47 -6.72
CA PHE A 40 3.38 -5.73 -6.89
C PHE A 40 3.68 -7.14 -7.40
N ASP A 41 2.99 -8.15 -6.88
CA ASP A 41 3.17 -9.55 -7.30
C ASP A 41 2.86 -9.80 -8.79
N GLU A 42 1.95 -9.02 -9.38
CA GLU A 42 1.66 -9.10 -10.82
C GLU A 42 2.85 -8.59 -11.64
N THR A 43 3.47 -7.47 -11.23
CA THR A 43 4.72 -6.97 -11.83
C THR A 43 5.85 -8.00 -11.70
N ILE A 44 6.03 -8.57 -10.50
CA ILE A 44 7.05 -9.60 -10.27
C ILE A 44 6.80 -10.84 -11.12
N SER A 45 5.54 -11.26 -11.26
CA SER A 45 5.16 -12.42 -12.09
C SER A 45 5.59 -12.22 -13.55
N LYS A 46 5.37 -11.03 -14.12
CA LYS A 46 5.82 -10.69 -15.49
C LYS A 46 7.33 -10.75 -15.65
N CYS A 47 8.08 -10.40 -14.61
CA CYS A 47 9.55 -10.44 -14.63
C CYS A 47 10.11 -11.86 -14.67
N ARG A 48 9.36 -12.90 -14.25
CA ARG A 48 9.87 -14.27 -14.13
C ARG A 48 10.35 -14.88 -15.45
N SER A 49 9.80 -14.45 -16.58
CA SER A 49 10.20 -14.91 -17.91
C SER A 49 11.53 -14.32 -18.41
N HIS A 50 12.03 -13.25 -17.77
CA HIS A 50 13.29 -12.60 -18.15
C HIS A 50 14.49 -13.55 -17.99
N ASN A 51 15.47 -13.47 -18.90
CA ASN A 51 16.65 -14.35 -18.92
C ASN A 51 17.48 -14.38 -17.63
N TYR A 52 17.48 -13.28 -16.87
CA TYR A 52 18.13 -13.24 -15.55
C TYR A 52 17.34 -13.99 -14.46
N ASN A 53 16.01 -14.06 -14.58
CA ASN A 53 15.10 -14.57 -13.55
C ASN A 53 14.66 -16.02 -13.81
N SER A 54 14.68 -16.47 -15.06
CA SER A 54 14.30 -17.82 -15.50
C SER A 54 15.37 -18.88 -15.25
N LYS A 55 16.51 -18.49 -14.67
CA LYS A 55 17.61 -19.40 -14.31
C LYS A 55 17.23 -20.32 -13.14
N ARG A 56 17.90 -21.47 -13.07
CA ARG A 56 17.72 -22.48 -12.00
C ARG A 56 18.04 -21.94 -10.61
N PHE A 57 19.02 -21.06 -10.50
CA PHE A 57 19.47 -20.48 -9.24
C PHE A 57 18.81 -19.12 -9.01
N LYS A 58 18.48 -18.85 -7.74
CA LYS A 58 17.98 -17.55 -7.30
C LYS A 58 19.14 -16.67 -6.82
N VAL A 59 19.03 -15.38 -7.09
CA VAL A 59 19.96 -14.38 -6.57
C VAL A 59 19.47 -13.98 -5.19
N VAL A 60 20.35 -14.10 -4.20
CA VAL A 60 20.05 -13.77 -2.80
C VAL A 60 21.15 -12.90 -2.21
N SER A 61 20.80 -12.07 -1.23
CA SER A 61 21.75 -11.32 -0.40
C SER A 61 21.55 -11.62 1.08
N SER A 62 22.59 -11.43 1.88
CA SER A 62 22.46 -11.34 3.33
C SER A 62 21.75 -10.03 3.73
N VAL A 63 21.40 -9.93 5.01
CA VAL A 63 20.91 -8.69 5.64
C VAL A 63 21.90 -7.55 5.47
N ASP A 64 23.18 -7.78 5.78
CA ASP A 64 24.19 -6.72 5.74
C ASP A 64 24.46 -6.25 4.30
N ASN A 65 24.57 -7.17 3.34
CA ASN A 65 24.72 -6.82 1.93
C ASN A 65 23.53 -5.98 1.41
N LEU A 66 22.29 -6.32 1.79
CA LEU A 66 21.11 -5.54 1.40
C LEU A 66 21.23 -4.09 1.88
N ILE A 67 21.65 -3.90 3.14
CA ILE A 67 21.80 -2.59 3.77
C ILE A 67 22.92 -1.81 3.07
N ASP A 68 24.09 -2.41 2.92
CA ASP A 68 25.26 -1.76 2.31
C ASP A 68 24.95 -1.31 0.87
N TRP A 69 24.43 -2.23 0.05
CA TRP A 69 24.11 -1.96 -1.35
C TRP A 69 23.00 -0.93 -1.56
N SER A 70 22.09 -0.77 -0.59
CA SER A 70 21.05 0.26 -0.66
C SER A 70 21.62 1.68 -0.65
N ASN A 71 22.82 1.88 -0.10
CA ASN A 71 23.51 3.17 -0.05
C ASN A 71 24.35 3.45 -1.30
N GLU A 72 24.53 2.47 -2.19
CA GLU A 72 25.34 2.58 -3.41
C GLU A 72 24.51 3.05 -4.62
N LEU A 73 23.18 2.99 -4.51
CA LEU A 73 22.25 3.31 -5.60
C LEU A 73 21.56 4.66 -5.37
N VAL A 74 21.36 5.40 -6.45
CA VAL A 74 20.51 6.59 -6.40
C VAL A 74 19.04 6.16 -6.38
N SER A 75 18.32 6.57 -5.34
CA SER A 75 16.89 6.36 -5.17
C SER A 75 16.11 7.67 -5.35
N ILE A 76 14.88 7.53 -5.81
CA ILE A 76 13.88 8.58 -5.74
C ILE A 76 13.43 8.78 -4.29
N GLU A 77 13.20 10.04 -3.92
CA GLU A 77 12.71 10.42 -2.61
C GLU A 77 11.27 9.91 -2.37
N LEU A 78 11.05 9.31 -1.19
CA LEU A 78 9.72 8.90 -0.74
C LEU A 78 8.85 10.13 -0.46
N LYS A 79 7.82 10.33 -1.28
CA LYS A 79 6.87 11.43 -1.15
C LYS A 79 5.69 11.09 -0.25
N SER A 80 5.22 9.84 -0.20
CA SER A 80 4.10 9.49 0.67
C SER A 80 3.92 7.99 0.88
N LEU A 81 3.32 7.64 2.03
CA LEU A 81 2.76 6.34 2.33
C LEU A 81 1.23 6.41 2.32
N VAL A 82 0.59 5.50 1.58
CA VAL A 82 -0.87 5.41 1.46
C VAL A 82 -1.38 4.19 2.20
N PHE A 83 -2.09 4.42 3.32
CA PHE A 83 -2.91 3.41 3.97
C PHE A 83 -4.30 3.35 3.35
N HIS A 84 -4.96 2.19 3.47
CA HIS A 84 -6.32 2.01 2.98
C HIS A 84 -7.09 0.95 3.76
N VAL A 85 -8.43 1.02 3.78
CA VAL A 85 -9.29 0.06 4.51
C VAL A 85 -9.71 -1.17 3.68
N SER A 86 -9.01 -1.44 2.57
CA SER A 86 -9.40 -2.42 1.53
C SER A 86 -10.71 -2.06 0.80
N ARG A 87 -10.83 -2.45 -0.48
CA ARG A 87 -12.02 -2.20 -1.34
C ARG A 87 -12.55 -0.74 -1.38
N CYS A 88 -11.70 0.21 -1.06
CA CYS A 88 -12.00 1.65 -1.02
C CYS A 88 -11.42 2.43 -2.22
N GLY A 89 -11.13 1.74 -3.34
CA GLY A 89 -10.53 2.38 -4.52
C GLY A 89 -9.01 2.58 -4.46
N SER A 90 -8.31 2.01 -3.47
CA SER A 90 -6.86 2.16 -3.34
C SER A 90 -6.06 1.65 -4.54
N THR A 91 -6.53 0.58 -5.21
CA THR A 91 -5.98 0.15 -6.49
C THR A 91 -6.20 1.18 -7.60
N MET A 92 -7.34 1.89 -7.62
CA MET A 92 -7.55 2.94 -8.62
C MET A 92 -6.60 4.11 -8.39
N LEU A 93 -6.44 4.55 -7.13
CA LEU A 93 -5.48 5.60 -6.79
C LEU A 93 -4.07 5.24 -7.24
N SER A 94 -3.57 4.05 -6.87
CA SER A 94 -2.21 3.65 -7.24
C SER A 94 -2.02 3.49 -8.75
N GLN A 95 -3.04 3.01 -9.46
CA GLN A 95 -3.02 2.89 -10.92
C GLN A 95 -3.05 4.25 -11.64
N SER A 96 -3.83 5.20 -11.14
CA SER A 96 -3.82 6.57 -11.64
C SER A 96 -2.45 7.22 -11.42
N LEU A 97 -1.88 7.09 -10.23
CA LEU A 97 -0.53 7.62 -9.94
C LEU A 97 0.55 6.96 -10.82
N ALA A 98 0.47 5.65 -11.06
CA ALA A 98 1.40 4.90 -11.90
C ALA A 98 1.31 5.26 -13.40
N SER A 99 0.23 5.92 -13.84
CA SER A 99 0.10 6.38 -15.23
C SER A 99 1.00 7.57 -15.54
N SER A 100 1.42 8.31 -14.51
CA SER A 100 2.39 9.38 -14.65
C SER A 100 3.80 8.82 -14.72
N SER A 101 4.58 9.30 -15.67
CA SER A 101 5.97 8.85 -15.84
C SER A 101 6.90 9.39 -14.76
N ASP A 102 6.48 10.48 -14.09
CA ASP A 102 7.22 11.09 -12.98
C ASP A 102 7.19 10.23 -11.70
N ASN A 103 6.31 9.24 -11.63
CA ASN A 103 6.07 8.45 -10.43
C ASN A 103 6.70 7.05 -10.48
N ILE A 104 7.27 6.65 -9.34
CA ILE A 104 7.41 5.25 -8.93
C ILE A 104 6.27 4.98 -7.94
N THR A 105 5.28 4.20 -8.36
CA THR A 105 4.18 3.81 -7.47
C THR A 105 4.28 2.34 -7.12
N ILE A 106 4.60 2.02 -5.87
CA ILE A 106 4.67 0.65 -5.37
C ILE A 106 3.34 0.29 -4.70
N SER A 107 2.75 -0.84 -5.08
CA SER A 107 1.46 -1.29 -4.54
C SER A 107 1.61 -2.59 -3.76
N GLU A 108 1.57 -2.53 -2.43
CA GLU A 108 1.54 -3.68 -1.52
C GLU A 108 2.75 -4.61 -1.73
N ALA A 109 3.97 -4.05 -1.64
CA ALA A 109 5.19 -4.84 -1.77
C ALA A 109 5.33 -5.83 -0.59
N PRO A 110 5.28 -7.16 -0.82
CA PRO A 110 5.24 -8.14 0.26
C PRO A 110 6.44 -8.06 1.21
N LEU A 111 7.57 -7.58 0.71
CA LEU A 111 8.79 -7.46 1.49
C LEU A 111 8.64 -6.49 2.68
N ILE A 112 7.85 -5.42 2.52
CA ILE A 112 7.56 -4.47 3.59
C ILE A 112 6.81 -5.18 4.72
N ASP A 113 5.76 -5.92 4.37
CA ASP A 113 4.99 -6.72 5.35
C ASP A 113 5.85 -7.78 6.04
N GLN A 114 6.66 -8.50 5.26
CA GLN A 114 7.56 -9.54 5.79
C GLN A 114 8.54 -8.97 6.81
N ILE A 115 9.11 -7.78 6.58
CA ILE A 115 10.01 -7.14 7.55
C ILE A 115 9.24 -6.66 8.79
N LEU A 116 8.08 -6.01 8.60
CA LEU A 116 7.26 -5.51 9.71
C LEU A 116 6.87 -6.65 10.66
N ARG A 117 6.52 -7.81 10.09
CA ARG A 117 6.02 -8.98 10.82
C ARG A 117 7.07 -9.98 11.26
N SER A 118 8.31 -9.86 10.81
CA SER A 118 9.36 -10.82 11.16
C SER A 118 9.74 -10.72 12.64
N ASP A 119 9.79 -11.84 13.34
CA ASP A 119 10.31 -11.91 14.71
C ASP A 119 11.84 -12.07 14.76
N ASN A 120 12.48 -12.25 13.59
CA ASN A 120 13.94 -12.42 13.47
C ASN A 120 14.72 -11.12 13.67
N PHE A 121 14.03 -9.98 13.73
CA PHE A 121 14.65 -8.66 13.81
C PHE A 121 14.10 -7.84 14.97
N GLY A 122 15.01 -7.27 15.77
CA GLY A 122 14.67 -6.18 16.69
C GLY A 122 14.27 -4.91 15.94
N LEU A 123 13.66 -3.97 16.66
CA LEU A 123 13.07 -2.75 16.08
C LEU A 123 14.09 -1.91 15.29
N ASP A 124 15.30 -1.75 15.82
CA ASP A 124 16.37 -0.99 15.16
C ASP A 124 16.75 -1.60 13.81
N LYS A 125 16.90 -2.93 13.76
CA LYS A 125 17.25 -3.63 12.52
C LYS A 125 16.08 -3.58 11.53
N LYS A 126 14.83 -3.70 11.98
CA LYS A 126 13.64 -3.47 11.12
C LYS A 126 13.65 -2.07 10.52
N THR A 127 13.99 -1.05 11.31
CA THR A 127 14.07 0.34 10.84
C THR A 127 15.10 0.48 9.74
N THR A 128 16.32 -0.05 9.94
CA THR A 128 17.37 -0.03 8.92
C THR A 128 16.96 -0.77 7.65
N LEU A 129 16.34 -1.96 7.80
CA LEU A 129 15.88 -2.78 6.68
C LEU A 129 14.77 -2.11 5.87
N LEU A 130 13.78 -1.50 6.53
CA LEU A 130 12.69 -0.79 5.85
C LEU A 130 13.22 0.39 5.04
N LYS A 131 14.16 1.17 5.60
CA LYS A 131 14.82 2.26 4.86
C LYS A 131 15.59 1.71 3.65
N ALA A 132 16.40 0.67 3.83
CA ALA A 132 17.16 0.04 2.75
C ALA A 132 16.25 -0.50 1.64
N VAL A 133 15.17 -1.20 1.98
CA VAL A 133 14.21 -1.74 1.02
C VAL A 133 13.51 -0.62 0.26
N ILE A 134 13.09 0.46 0.93
CA ILE A 134 12.44 1.59 0.26
C ILE A 134 13.39 2.27 -0.74
N LEU A 135 14.67 2.45 -0.38
CA LEU A 135 15.68 2.96 -1.32
C LEU A 135 15.85 2.05 -2.54
N LEU A 136 15.90 0.73 -2.32
CA LEU A 136 16.07 -0.24 -3.41
C LEU A 136 14.83 -0.33 -4.31
N LEU A 137 13.62 -0.34 -3.74
CA LEU A 137 12.38 -0.31 -4.51
C LEU A 137 12.20 1.01 -5.29
N GLY A 138 12.71 2.11 -4.70
CA GLY A 138 12.72 3.45 -5.25
C GLY A 138 13.89 3.77 -6.18
N GLN A 139 14.72 2.78 -6.54
CA GLN A 139 15.87 2.97 -7.43
C GLN A 139 15.46 3.79 -8.67
N LYS A 140 16.19 4.88 -8.94
CA LYS A 140 15.97 5.70 -10.13
C LYS A 140 16.43 4.93 -11.36
N ARG A 141 15.46 4.33 -12.06
CA ARG A 141 15.69 3.49 -13.25
C ARG A 141 15.38 4.24 -14.55
N PHE A 142 14.56 5.27 -14.50
CA PHE A 142 14.21 6.10 -15.65
C PHE A 142 14.43 7.59 -15.35
N PRO A 143 14.91 8.40 -16.32
CA PRO A 143 15.28 9.80 -16.08
C PRO A 143 14.14 10.70 -15.60
N GLU A 144 12.91 10.40 -16.04
CA GLU A 144 11.71 11.19 -15.73
C GLU A 144 11.22 11.02 -14.28
N GLN A 145 11.65 9.96 -13.58
CA GLN A 145 11.16 9.63 -12.25
C GLN A 145 11.63 10.66 -11.21
N LYS A 146 10.70 11.15 -10.41
CA LYS A 146 10.89 12.21 -9.40
C LYS A 146 10.22 11.90 -8.06
N ASN A 147 9.16 11.10 -8.06
CA ASN A 147 8.34 10.86 -6.87
C ASN A 147 8.20 9.37 -6.58
N LEU A 148 8.51 8.94 -5.36
CA LEU A 148 8.21 7.59 -4.89
C LEU A 148 6.97 7.63 -3.99
N ILE A 149 5.97 6.84 -4.31
CA ILE A 149 4.73 6.71 -3.53
C ILE A 149 4.49 5.23 -3.28
N ILE A 150 4.22 4.86 -2.03
CA ILE A 150 4.03 3.45 -1.65
C ILE A 150 2.65 3.30 -1.03
N LYS A 151 1.80 2.51 -1.70
CA LYS A 151 0.57 1.99 -1.12
C LYS A 151 0.90 0.75 -0.30
N LEU A 152 0.62 0.82 1.00
CA LEU A 152 0.86 -0.24 1.97
C LEU A 152 -0.28 -1.26 1.99
N ASP A 153 -0.07 -2.41 2.63
CA ASP A 153 -1.17 -3.34 2.90
C ASP A 153 -2.15 -2.72 3.91
N ALA A 154 -3.43 -3.09 3.80
CA ALA A 154 -4.49 -2.50 4.63
C ALA A 154 -4.22 -2.59 6.14
N TRP A 155 -3.59 -3.67 6.59
CA TRP A 155 -3.27 -3.89 8.01
C TRP A 155 -2.01 -3.17 8.49
N HIS A 156 -1.22 -2.53 7.62
CA HIS A 156 -0.06 -1.75 8.07
C HIS A 156 -0.45 -0.51 8.87
N ILE A 157 -1.73 -0.11 8.89
CA ILE A 157 -2.22 0.95 9.77
C ILE A 157 -1.89 0.70 11.25
N PHE A 158 -1.86 -0.57 11.70
CA PHE A 158 -1.50 -0.90 13.08
C PHE A 158 -0.01 -0.72 13.39
N ASN A 159 0.79 -0.41 12.37
CA ASN A 159 2.18 0.01 12.47
C ASN A 159 2.38 1.51 12.18
N ALA A 160 1.32 2.31 12.10
CA ALA A 160 1.41 3.73 11.72
C ALA A 160 2.35 4.55 12.62
N ASP A 161 2.25 4.43 13.94
CA ASP A 161 3.13 5.13 14.88
C ASP A 161 4.60 4.75 14.67
N TYR A 162 4.86 3.46 14.39
CA TYR A 162 6.21 2.98 14.08
C TYR A 162 6.70 3.53 12.73
N LEU A 163 5.88 3.48 11.68
CA LEU A 163 6.23 4.03 10.37
C LEU A 163 6.46 5.55 10.41
N ARG A 164 5.66 6.30 11.19
CA ARG A 164 5.90 7.72 11.46
C ARG A 164 7.24 7.95 12.15
N SER A 165 7.64 7.11 13.09
CA SER A 165 8.95 7.22 13.75
C SER A 165 10.13 7.02 12.78
N ILE A 166 9.94 6.24 11.72
CA ILE A 166 10.95 6.02 10.67
C ILE A 166 10.98 7.20 9.69
N PHE A 167 9.80 7.73 9.35
CA PHE A 167 9.58 8.78 8.36
C PHE A 167 8.83 9.97 8.98
N PRO A 168 9.51 10.78 9.82
CA PRO A 168 8.84 11.84 10.59
C PRO A 168 8.19 12.91 9.71
N ASP A 169 8.82 13.25 8.58
CA ASP A 169 8.43 14.42 7.78
C ASP A 169 7.56 14.11 6.57
N ILE A 170 7.38 12.83 6.20
CA ILE A 170 6.63 12.49 4.98
C ILE A 170 5.11 12.57 5.23
N PRO A 171 4.30 13.04 4.27
CA PRO A 171 2.85 12.99 4.39
C PRO A 171 2.32 11.56 4.27
N PHE A 172 1.30 11.24 5.07
CA PHE A 172 0.58 9.97 4.99
C PHE A 172 -0.85 10.20 4.48
N ALA A 173 -1.39 9.26 3.71
CA ALA A 173 -2.76 9.32 3.22
C ALA A 173 -3.59 8.13 3.72
N LEU A 174 -4.82 8.41 4.13
CA LEU A 174 -5.78 7.45 4.67
C LEU A 174 -6.99 7.35 3.73
N LEU A 175 -6.98 6.36 2.84
CA LEU A 175 -8.07 6.16 1.87
C LEU A 175 -9.14 5.22 2.41
N TYR A 176 -10.37 5.73 2.52
CA TYR A 176 -11.51 5.00 3.06
C TYR A 176 -12.77 5.19 2.21
N ARG A 177 -13.80 4.41 2.52
CA ARG A 177 -15.06 4.33 1.78
C ARG A 177 -16.18 3.93 2.74
N LYS A 178 -17.43 4.26 2.41
CA LYS A 178 -18.63 3.83 3.13
C LYS A 178 -18.57 2.34 3.51
N PRO A 179 -18.76 1.98 4.80
CA PRO A 179 -18.60 0.61 5.27
C PRO A 179 -19.44 -0.43 4.53
N VAL A 180 -20.72 -0.10 4.28
CA VAL A 180 -21.64 -1.00 3.56
C VAL A 180 -21.12 -1.38 2.17
N GLU A 181 -20.49 -0.45 1.46
CA GLU A 181 -19.94 -0.68 0.11
C GLU A 181 -18.69 -1.58 0.17
N VAL A 182 -17.83 -1.38 1.16
CA VAL A 182 -16.65 -2.21 1.41
C VAL A 182 -17.06 -3.64 1.76
N LEU A 183 -18.01 -3.81 2.68
CA LEU A 183 -18.51 -5.11 3.11
C LEU A 183 -19.22 -5.87 1.98
N LYS A 184 -20.08 -5.19 1.20
CA LYS A 184 -20.70 -5.79 0.00
C LYS A 184 -19.66 -6.19 -1.05
N SER A 185 -18.58 -5.42 -1.21
CA SER A 185 -17.47 -5.79 -2.11
C SER A 185 -16.79 -7.08 -1.65
N HIS A 186 -16.56 -7.24 -0.34
CA HIS A 186 -16.00 -8.47 0.24
C HIS A 186 -16.95 -9.66 0.20
N GLN A 187 -18.27 -9.46 0.26
CA GLN A 187 -19.23 -10.56 0.05
C GLN A 187 -19.16 -11.15 -1.36
N LYS A 188 -18.94 -10.31 -2.37
CA LYS A 188 -18.75 -10.78 -3.76
C LYS A 188 -17.41 -11.50 -3.95
N MET A 189 -16.36 -10.95 -3.34
CA MET A 189 -15.00 -11.50 -3.43
C MET A 189 -14.24 -11.22 -2.14
N ILE A 190 -14.21 -12.22 -1.28
CA ILE A 190 -13.57 -12.10 0.04
C ILE A 190 -12.06 -11.89 -0.11
N GLY A 191 -11.52 -10.96 0.65
CA GLY A 191 -10.07 -10.75 0.73
C GLY A 191 -9.50 -11.68 1.79
N MET A 192 -8.27 -12.16 1.64
CA MET A 192 -7.69 -13.12 2.60
C MET A 192 -7.69 -12.61 4.05
N HIS A 193 -7.49 -11.30 4.26
CA HIS A 193 -7.51 -10.67 5.59
C HIS A 193 -8.90 -10.63 6.23
N MET A 194 -9.97 -10.79 5.44
CA MET A 194 -11.35 -10.89 5.92
C MET A 194 -11.77 -12.33 6.25
N VAL A 195 -10.88 -13.31 6.08
CA VAL A 195 -11.14 -14.71 6.43
C VAL A 195 -10.47 -15.02 7.79
N PRO A 196 -11.23 -15.47 8.80
CA PRO A 196 -10.66 -15.88 10.08
C PRO A 196 -9.52 -16.89 9.93
N ASN A 197 -8.47 -16.72 10.75
CA ASN A 197 -7.31 -17.62 10.85
C ASN A 197 -6.38 -17.70 9.62
N LEU A 198 -6.64 -16.99 8.51
CA LEU A 198 -5.64 -16.87 7.43
C LEU A 198 -4.49 -15.95 7.82
N LEU A 199 -4.76 -14.93 8.62
CA LEU A 199 -3.76 -14.08 9.26
C LEU A 199 -3.96 -14.10 10.78
N PRO A 200 -2.88 -14.02 11.57
CA PRO A 200 -2.98 -13.92 13.02
C PRO A 200 -3.82 -12.69 13.43
N PRO A 201 -4.78 -12.82 14.35
CA PRO A 201 -5.62 -11.71 14.81
C PRO A 201 -4.87 -10.48 15.31
N SER A 202 -3.70 -10.71 15.91
CA SER A 202 -2.81 -9.66 16.41
C SER A 202 -2.33 -8.70 15.31
N VAL A 203 -2.29 -9.16 14.05
CA VAL A 203 -2.00 -8.31 12.88
C VAL A 203 -3.02 -7.19 12.73
N PHE A 204 -4.26 -7.41 13.18
CA PHE A 204 -5.35 -6.44 13.09
C PHE A 204 -5.63 -5.70 14.41
N GLY A 205 -4.77 -5.89 15.42
CA GLY A 205 -5.05 -5.41 16.78
C GLY A 205 -6.31 -6.03 17.39
N ILE A 206 -6.72 -7.22 16.93
CA ILE A 206 -7.88 -7.95 17.44
C ILE A 206 -7.43 -8.86 18.59
N THR A 207 -8.10 -8.73 19.72
CA THR A 207 -7.83 -9.54 20.92
C THR A 207 -8.49 -10.92 20.84
N SER A 208 -7.98 -11.88 21.62
CA SER A 208 -8.61 -13.21 21.73
C SER A 208 -10.03 -13.13 22.29
N LYS A 209 -10.32 -12.16 23.15
CA LYS A 209 -11.65 -11.93 23.70
C LYS A 209 -12.63 -11.57 22.59
N GLU A 210 -12.29 -10.56 21.77
CA GLU A 210 -13.14 -10.11 20.66
C GLU A 210 -13.43 -11.26 19.68
N ILE A 211 -12.43 -12.08 19.34
CA ILE A 211 -12.64 -13.24 18.46
C ILE A 211 -13.60 -14.27 19.02
N ASN A 212 -13.54 -14.53 20.33
CA ASN A 212 -14.43 -15.51 20.96
C ASN A 212 -15.87 -15.00 21.07
N GLU A 213 -16.09 -13.68 20.97
CA GLU A 213 -17.39 -13.03 21.11
C GLU A 213 -18.10 -12.83 19.77
N ILE A 214 -17.40 -12.95 18.63
CA ILE A 214 -17.97 -12.75 17.30
C ILE A 214 -18.23 -14.05 16.55
N SER A 215 -19.22 -14.02 15.67
CA SER A 215 -19.44 -15.10 14.70
C SER A 215 -18.48 -14.99 13.51
N PHE A 216 -18.37 -16.07 12.73
CA PHE A 216 -17.61 -16.07 11.47
C PHE A 216 -18.08 -14.96 10.51
N GLN A 217 -19.40 -14.76 10.41
CA GLN A 217 -20.00 -13.74 9.56
C GLN A 217 -19.61 -12.33 10.01
N GLN A 218 -19.53 -12.10 11.32
CA GLN A 218 -19.23 -10.81 11.93
C GLN A 218 -17.74 -10.42 11.82
N TYR A 219 -16.85 -11.37 11.53
CA TYR A 219 -15.41 -11.13 11.45
C TYR A 219 -15.02 -10.03 10.45
N SER A 220 -15.63 -9.99 9.27
CA SER A 220 -15.34 -8.96 8.26
C SER A 220 -15.70 -7.55 8.72
N ALA A 221 -16.79 -7.41 9.48
CA ALA A 221 -17.19 -6.14 10.08
C ALA A 221 -16.19 -5.72 11.17
N LEU A 222 -15.76 -6.65 12.04
CA LEU A 222 -14.75 -6.36 13.05
C LEU A 222 -13.41 -5.93 12.44
N VAL A 223 -12.93 -6.60 11.39
CA VAL A 223 -11.68 -6.21 10.71
C VAL A 223 -11.80 -4.80 10.13
N LEU A 224 -12.92 -4.48 9.47
CA LEU A 224 -13.15 -3.15 8.92
C LEU A 224 -13.27 -2.08 10.01
N GLU A 225 -13.94 -2.39 11.13
CA GLU A 225 -14.00 -1.54 12.31
C GLU A 225 -12.59 -1.20 12.81
N LYS A 226 -11.72 -2.20 12.93
CA LYS A 226 -10.34 -2.02 13.41
C LYS A 226 -9.52 -1.15 12.46
N TYR A 227 -9.67 -1.29 11.15
CA TYR A 227 -9.01 -0.41 10.18
C TYR A 227 -9.45 1.05 10.34
N LEU A 228 -10.77 1.29 10.41
CA LEU A 228 -11.31 2.65 10.57
C LEU A 228 -10.92 3.24 11.92
N GLN A 229 -10.96 2.45 13.00
CA GLN A 229 -10.49 2.87 14.32
C GLN A 229 -9.00 3.23 14.30
N GLY A 230 -8.18 2.48 13.56
CA GLY A 230 -6.78 2.80 13.33
C GLY A 230 -6.60 4.14 12.62
N PHE A 231 -7.43 4.43 11.60
CA PHE A 231 -7.42 5.71 10.89
C PHE A 231 -7.79 6.87 11.80
N VAL A 232 -8.87 6.74 12.58
CA VAL A 232 -9.31 7.75 13.56
C VAL A 232 -8.18 8.04 14.54
N ASN A 233 -7.59 7.00 15.12
CA ASN A 233 -6.53 7.14 16.12
C ASN A 233 -5.28 7.82 15.55
N PHE A 234 -4.86 7.45 14.35
CA PHE A 234 -3.67 8.02 13.74
C PHE A 234 -3.89 9.49 13.35
N TYR A 235 -5.03 9.79 12.70
CA TYR A 235 -5.38 11.14 12.29
C TYR A 235 -5.48 12.12 13.47
N GLN A 236 -6.04 11.68 14.61
CA GLN A 236 -6.14 12.53 15.81
C GLN A 236 -4.79 12.91 16.43
N ARG A 237 -3.73 12.15 16.16
CA ARG A 237 -2.42 12.32 16.81
C ARG A 237 -1.38 12.96 15.89
N ASP A 238 -1.66 13.01 14.60
CA ASP A 238 -0.67 13.33 13.58
C ASP A 238 -1.20 14.36 12.60
N GLN A 239 -0.49 15.49 12.51
CA GLN A 239 -0.88 16.64 11.72
C GLN A 239 -0.48 16.53 10.24
N ASN A 240 0.40 15.56 9.89
CA ASN A 240 0.88 15.36 8.53
C ASN A 240 0.23 14.12 7.89
N VAL A 241 -1.09 14.05 8.02
CA VAL A 241 -1.95 12.98 7.51
C VAL A 241 -3.13 13.60 6.79
N THR A 242 -3.52 13.04 5.64
CA THR A 242 -4.74 13.44 4.91
C THR A 242 -5.76 12.31 4.85
N LEU A 243 -7.03 12.66 5.02
CA LEU A 243 -8.17 11.76 4.85
C LEU A 243 -8.66 11.85 3.41
N LEU A 244 -8.79 10.70 2.75
CA LEU A 244 -9.28 10.60 1.38
C LEU A 244 -10.55 9.74 1.36
N ASN A 245 -11.69 10.35 1.10
CA ASN A 245 -12.96 9.62 1.04
C ASN A 245 -13.30 9.25 -0.40
N TYR A 246 -13.31 7.95 -0.71
CA TYR A 246 -13.70 7.44 -2.02
C TYR A 246 -15.06 7.98 -2.49
N ASN A 247 -16.00 8.18 -1.56
CA ASN A 247 -17.35 8.63 -1.87
C ASN A 247 -17.42 10.10 -2.31
N GLU A 248 -16.34 10.88 -2.21
CA GLU A 248 -16.20 12.21 -2.81
C GLU A 248 -15.82 12.16 -4.29
N GLY A 249 -15.54 10.96 -4.82
CA GLY A 249 -15.15 10.72 -6.20
C GLY A 249 -13.63 10.62 -6.37
N MET A 250 -13.19 9.66 -7.18
CA MET A 250 -11.76 9.36 -7.35
C MET A 250 -10.94 10.50 -7.94
N ARG A 251 -11.57 11.41 -8.69
CA ARG A 251 -10.90 12.61 -9.18
C ARG A 251 -10.53 13.54 -8.02
N ASN A 252 -11.49 13.84 -7.14
CA ASN A 252 -11.25 14.65 -5.94
C ASN A 252 -10.22 13.99 -5.02
N VAL A 253 -10.28 12.66 -4.88
CA VAL A 253 -9.27 11.90 -4.12
C VAL A 253 -7.86 12.12 -4.69
N ILE A 254 -7.67 12.09 -6.01
CA ILE A 254 -6.36 12.35 -6.64
C ILE A 254 -5.94 13.80 -6.43
N GLU A 255 -6.83 14.76 -6.69
CA GLU A 255 -6.56 16.19 -6.56
C GLU A 255 -6.14 16.54 -5.11
N ASN A 256 -6.90 16.06 -4.11
CA ASN A 256 -6.60 16.24 -2.69
C ASN A 256 -5.28 15.57 -2.29
N PHE A 257 -5.04 14.34 -2.76
CA PHE A 257 -3.81 13.62 -2.46
C PHE A 257 -2.58 14.36 -3.01
N VAL A 258 -2.59 14.70 -4.30
CA VAL A 258 -1.50 15.40 -4.98
C VAL A 258 -1.21 16.75 -4.34
N SER A 259 -2.26 17.52 -4.04
CA SER A 259 -2.12 18.80 -3.37
C SER A 259 -1.53 18.65 -1.96
N PHE A 260 -1.96 17.65 -1.20
CA PHE A 260 -1.48 17.44 0.17
C PHE A 260 -0.01 17.02 0.23
N ILE A 261 0.43 16.15 -0.69
CA ILE A 261 1.83 15.72 -0.74
C ILE A 261 2.77 16.77 -1.34
N ASN A 262 2.22 17.91 -1.78
CA ASN A 262 2.95 19.05 -2.35
C ASN A 262 3.86 18.65 -3.51
N VAL A 263 3.31 17.88 -4.47
CA VAL A 263 4.02 17.48 -5.68
C VAL A 263 3.41 18.19 -6.89
N ASP A 264 4.24 18.95 -7.60
CA ASP A 264 3.84 19.67 -8.81
C ASP A 264 3.93 18.75 -10.03
N TYR A 265 2.76 18.35 -10.55
CA TYR A 265 2.64 17.64 -11.81
C TYR A 265 2.33 18.60 -12.95
N SER A 266 2.84 18.30 -14.16
CA SER A 266 2.40 19.03 -15.34
C SER A 266 0.92 18.72 -15.65
N PRO A 267 0.21 19.61 -16.37
CA PRO A 267 -1.16 19.34 -16.80
C PRO A 267 -1.31 18.04 -17.58
N GLU A 268 -0.31 17.68 -18.40
CA GLU A 268 -0.30 16.43 -19.17
C GLU A 268 -0.18 15.19 -18.29
N GLU A 269 0.65 15.25 -17.24
CA GLU A 269 0.79 14.15 -16.28
C GLU A 269 -0.50 13.96 -15.46
N LEU A 270 -1.15 15.05 -15.02
CA LEU A 270 -2.45 14.99 -14.36
C LEU A 270 -3.54 14.40 -15.25
N GLU A 271 -3.58 14.80 -16.54
CA GLU A 271 -4.56 14.27 -17.48
C GLU A 271 -4.41 12.75 -17.66
N LYS A 272 -3.18 12.21 -17.67
CA LYS A 272 -2.97 10.74 -17.68
C LYS A 272 -3.62 10.07 -16.47
N MET A 273 -3.49 10.67 -15.29
CA MET A 273 -4.11 10.14 -14.05
C MET A 273 -5.64 10.14 -14.14
N TYR A 274 -6.23 11.18 -14.73
CA TYR A 274 -7.67 11.30 -14.92
C TYR A 274 -8.21 10.37 -16.02
N GLU A 275 -7.50 10.22 -17.13
CA GLU A 275 -7.84 9.26 -18.18
C GLU A 275 -7.85 7.82 -17.64
N ARG A 276 -6.95 7.50 -16.71
CA ARG A 276 -6.92 6.17 -16.06
C ARG A 276 -8.19 5.85 -15.29
N LEU A 277 -8.91 6.85 -14.78
CA LEU A 277 -10.17 6.67 -14.04
C LEU A 277 -11.31 6.09 -14.89
N LYS A 278 -11.23 6.23 -16.23
CA LYS A 278 -12.24 5.72 -17.17
C LYS A 278 -12.18 4.20 -17.37
N LYS A 279 -11.12 3.55 -16.90
CA LYS A 279 -10.85 2.11 -17.07
C LYS A 279 -10.95 1.36 -15.75
N HIS A 280 -11.30 0.08 -15.77
CA HIS A 280 -11.37 -0.73 -14.56
C HIS A 280 -10.00 -0.82 -13.86
N SER A 281 -9.99 -0.74 -12.53
CA SER A 281 -8.76 -0.59 -11.74
C SER A 281 -7.83 -1.80 -11.80
N LYS A 282 -8.38 -3.01 -11.98
CA LYS A 282 -7.60 -4.27 -12.05
C LYS A 282 -7.49 -4.87 -13.44
N ASN A 283 -8.09 -4.23 -14.46
CA ASN A 283 -8.04 -4.69 -15.83
C ASN A 283 -8.26 -3.50 -16.76
N GLU A 284 -7.17 -2.97 -17.33
CA GLU A 284 -7.22 -1.78 -18.17
C GLU A 284 -7.99 -1.96 -19.50
N SER A 285 -8.25 -3.20 -19.90
CA SER A 285 -9.01 -3.53 -21.11
C SER A 285 -10.52 -3.41 -20.92
N LEU A 286 -11.00 -3.27 -19.68
CA LEU A 286 -12.42 -3.11 -19.36
C LEU A 286 -12.74 -1.66 -19.03
N VAL A 287 -13.87 -1.17 -19.55
CA VAL A 287 -14.40 0.16 -19.19
C VAL A 287 -14.90 0.11 -17.74
N PHE A 288 -14.70 1.20 -16.99
CA PHE A 288 -15.28 1.32 -15.66
C PHE A 288 -16.76 1.72 -15.78
N GLU A 289 -17.66 0.81 -15.42
CA GLU A 289 -19.12 1.02 -15.48
C GLU A 289 -19.70 1.58 -14.16
N GLY A 290 -18.84 1.96 -13.22
CA GLY A 290 -19.24 2.34 -11.87
C GLY A 290 -19.31 1.15 -10.92
N ASP A 291 -19.46 1.45 -9.63
CA ASP A 291 -19.69 0.40 -8.62
C ASP A 291 -21.17 0.02 -8.60
N SER A 292 -21.49 -1.20 -9.02
CA SER A 292 -22.83 -1.76 -8.88
C SER A 292 -22.89 -2.69 -7.67
N PHE A 293 -23.86 -2.51 -6.79
CA PHE A 293 -24.12 -3.41 -5.67
C PHE A 293 -25.56 -3.89 -5.73
N LYS A 294 -25.79 -5.14 -5.29
CA LYS A 294 -27.16 -5.58 -5.04
C LYS A 294 -27.70 -4.83 -3.83
N GLU A 295 -28.98 -4.46 -3.87
CA GLU A 295 -29.66 -3.80 -2.75
C GLU A 295 -29.88 -4.72 -1.55
N GLU A 296 -29.65 -6.03 -1.69
CA GLU A 296 -29.74 -7.02 -0.61
C GLU A 296 -29.09 -6.51 0.69
N GLU A 297 -29.81 -6.66 1.81
CA GLU A 297 -29.34 -6.26 3.14
C GLU A 297 -28.17 -7.12 3.60
N LEU A 298 -27.19 -6.47 4.22
CA LEU A 298 -26.09 -7.15 4.88
C LEU A 298 -26.61 -7.85 6.15
N GLN A 299 -26.51 -9.17 6.20
CA GLN A 299 -26.85 -9.98 7.39
C GLN A 299 -25.70 -9.98 8.42
N ILE A 300 -25.14 -8.80 8.69
CA ILE A 300 -24.06 -8.55 9.65
C ILE A 300 -24.35 -7.23 10.36
N ASP A 301 -24.00 -7.12 11.64
CA ASP A 301 -24.06 -5.84 12.34
C ASP A 301 -22.84 -5.00 11.95
N PHE A 302 -23.05 -3.76 11.53
CA PHE A 302 -21.95 -2.85 11.20
C PHE A 302 -22.15 -1.48 11.84
N THR A 303 -22.90 -1.42 12.94
CA THR A 303 -23.13 -0.20 13.74
C THR A 303 -21.81 0.39 14.20
N ALA A 304 -20.98 -0.40 14.89
CA ALA A 304 -19.67 0.04 15.35
C ALA A 304 -18.75 0.49 14.20
N VAL A 305 -18.85 -0.15 13.04
CA VAL A 305 -18.09 0.23 11.84
C VAL A 305 -18.53 1.61 11.33
N ASN A 306 -19.84 1.88 11.29
CA ASN A 306 -20.38 3.18 10.89
C ASN A 306 -19.99 4.28 11.87
N GLU A 307 -20.00 4.01 13.18
CA GLU A 307 -19.55 4.99 14.17
C GLU A 307 -18.11 5.45 13.92
N GLN A 308 -17.20 4.53 13.56
CA GLN A 308 -15.82 4.90 13.21
C GLN A 308 -15.74 5.67 11.88
N TYR A 309 -16.55 5.30 10.89
CA TYR A 309 -16.62 6.03 9.62
C TYR A 309 -17.15 7.46 9.80
N GLU A 310 -18.18 7.65 10.61
CA GLU A 310 -18.76 8.97 10.91
C GLU A 310 -17.77 9.87 11.65
N LYS A 311 -16.96 9.33 12.57
CA LYS A 311 -15.88 10.09 13.23
C LYS A 311 -14.92 10.69 12.21
N LEU A 312 -14.49 9.94 11.19
CA LEU A 312 -13.62 10.45 10.13
C LEU A 312 -14.31 11.56 9.31
N GLY A 313 -15.60 11.41 9.02
CA GLY A 313 -16.38 12.42 8.31
C GLY A 313 -16.55 13.73 9.08
N ASN A 314 -16.81 13.65 10.39
CA ASN A 314 -16.94 14.83 11.24
C ASN A 314 -15.62 15.61 11.35
N THR A 315 -14.48 14.93 11.43
CA THR A 315 -13.17 15.62 11.50
C THR A 315 -12.83 16.36 10.19
N LEU A 316 -13.30 15.87 9.04
CA LEU A 316 -13.18 16.62 7.77
C LEU A 316 -13.95 17.94 7.80
N ILE A 317 -15.15 17.95 8.39
CA ILE A 317 -16.00 19.15 8.48
C ILE A 317 -15.36 20.19 9.41
N GLU A 318 -14.90 19.76 10.59
CA GLU A 318 -14.25 20.66 11.56
C GLU A 318 -13.02 21.37 10.97
N ASN A 319 -12.23 20.68 10.14
CA ASN A 319 -11.06 21.26 9.48
C ASN A 319 -11.37 22.20 8.30
N LEU A 320 -12.57 22.11 7.70
CA LEU A 320 -13.01 23.05 6.66
C LEU A 320 -13.55 24.36 7.27
N GLU A 321 -13.92 24.35 8.55
CA GLU A 321 -14.47 25.50 9.28
C GLU A 321 -13.42 26.27 10.11
N ALA A 322 -12.19 25.75 10.24
CA ALA A 322 -11.09 26.31 11.02
C ALA A 322 -10.11 27.18 10.19
#